data_AF-A0A497MUQ5-F1
#
_entry.id   AF-A0A497MUQ5-F1
#
_cell.length_a   1.000
_cell.length_b   1.000
_cell.length_c   1.000
_cell.angle_alpha   90.00
_cell.angle_beta   90.00
_cell.angle_gamma   90.00
#
_symmetry.space_group_name_H-M   'P 1'
#
loop_
_entity.id
_entity.type
_entity.pdbx_description
1 polymer ?
#
loop_
_entity_poly.entity_id
_entity_poly.type
_entity_poly.pdbx_seq_one_letter_code
_entity_poly.pdbx_strand_id
1 'polypeptide(L)' 'MWGVKVLAEECPHDDLEFLGEQKGEVAANKYFRCRKCGGVLVASEKGDLYYIPPAKREGR' A
#
# COMPACT_ATOMS: atom_id res chain seq x y z
N MET A 1 -9.49 -17.03 0.73
CA MET A 1 -8.22 -17.11 0.00
C MET A 1 -7.78 -15.68 -0.27
N TRP A 2 -6.91 -15.09 0.56
CA TRP A 2 -6.48 -13.70 0.37
C TRP A 2 -5.25 -13.69 -0.54
N GLY A 3 -5.49 -13.64 -1.85
CA GLY A 3 -4.44 -13.56 -2.87
C GLY A 3 -3.95 -12.12 -2.98
N VAL A 4 -3.00 -11.72 -2.13
CA VAL A 4 -2.27 -10.46 -2.31
C VAL A 4 -1.02 -10.77 -3.13
N LYS A 5 -1.13 -10.60 -4.45
CA LYS A 5 0.00 -10.57 -5.37
C LYS A 5 -0.02 -9.19 -6.04
N VAL A 6 1.03 -8.42 -5.84
CA VAL A 6 1.05 -6.99 -6.15
C VAL A 6 2.07 -6.72 -7.24
N LEU A 7 1.63 -5.97 -8.25
CA LEU A 7 2.46 -5.38 -9.28
C LEU A 7 2.40 -3.86 -9.07
N ALA A 8 3.58 -3.22 -9.06
CA ALA A 8 3.73 -1.78 -9.03
C ALA A 8 2.99 -1.05 -10.18
N GLU A 9 2.51 -1.80 -11.17
CA GLU A 9 1.74 -1.30 -12.33
C GLU A 9 0.37 -0.72 -11.94
N GLU A 10 -0.18 -1.07 -10.77
CA GLU A 10 -1.53 -0.63 -10.36
C GLU A 10 -1.56 0.81 -9.81
N CYS A 11 -0.42 1.41 -9.46
CA CYS A 11 -0.33 2.80 -9.01
C CYS A 11 1.00 3.45 -9.45
N PRO A 12 1.05 4.07 -10.64
CA PRO A 12 2.28 4.67 -11.20
C PRO A 12 2.62 6.07 -10.64
N HIS A 13 1.87 6.56 -9.66
CA HIS A 13 2.05 7.91 -9.12
C HIS A 13 3.18 7.99 -8.09
N ASP A 14 3.98 9.03 -8.16
CA ASP A 14 5.08 9.35 -7.22
C ASP A 14 4.64 10.19 -6.01
N ASP A 15 3.43 10.78 -6.04
CA ASP A 15 2.87 11.60 -4.97
C ASP A 15 2.30 10.74 -3.83
N LEU A 16 3.21 10.33 -2.94
CA LEU A 16 2.95 9.43 -1.82
C LEU A 16 3.05 10.16 -0.47
N GLU A 17 2.09 9.89 0.40
CA GLU A 17 2.07 10.31 1.80
C GLU A 17 2.45 9.14 2.69
N PHE A 18 3.48 9.32 3.53
CA PHE A 18 3.80 8.34 4.55
C PHE A 18 2.72 8.33 5.64
N LEU A 19 2.10 7.17 5.86
CA LEU A 19 1.08 6.98 6.89
C LEU A 19 1.65 6.48 8.22
N GLY A 20 2.77 5.77 8.18
CA GLY A 20 3.39 5.20 9.36
C GLY A 20 4.06 3.85 9.11
N GLU A 21 4.56 3.28 10.19
CA GLU A 21 5.21 1.97 10.20
C GLU A 21 4.59 1.05 11.25
N GLN A 22 4.54 -0.24 10.93
CA GLN A 22 4.22 -1.31 11.87
C GLN A 22 5.47 -2.17 12.06
N LYS A 23 6.02 -2.18 13.27
CA LYS A 23 7.15 -3.05 13.62
C LYS A 23 6.62 -4.41 14.10
N GLY A 24 6.96 -5.47 13.40
CA GLY A 24 6.82 -6.85 13.89
C GLY A 24 8.10 -7.30 14.62
N GLU A 25 8.06 -8.51 15.18
CA GLU A 25 9.22 -9.10 15.89
C GLU A 25 10.45 -9.31 14.99
N VAL A 26 10.22 -9.47 13.68
CA VAL A 26 11.26 -9.85 12.70
C VAL A 26 11.41 -8.85 11.55
N ALA A 27 10.40 -8.03 11.26
CA ALA A 27 10.42 -7.07 10.16
C ALA A 27 9.39 -5.96 10.39
N ALA A 28 9.63 -4.79 9.79
CA ALA A 28 8.68 -3.70 9.72
C ALA A 28 7.99 -3.59 8.35
N ASN A 29 6.75 -3.12 8.38
CA ASN A 29 5.99 -2.69 7.20
C ASN A 29 5.83 -1.17 7.24
N LYS A 30 6.09 -0.51 6.12
CA LYS A 30 5.85 0.93 5.92
C LYS A 30 4.64 1.13 5.03
N TYR A 31 3.78 2.06 5.40
CA TYR A 31 2.53 2.33 4.70
C TYR A 31 2.59 3.70 4.03
N PHE A 32 2.22 3.75 2.75
CA PHE A 32 2.20 4.97 1.96
C PHE A 32 0.85 5.11 1.25
N ARG A 33 0.21 6.26 1.36
CA ARG A 33 -1.01 6.56 0.61
C ARG A 33 -0.68 7.35 -0.64
N CYS A 34 -1.16 6.91 -1.79
CA CYS A 34 -1.11 7.77 -2.98
C CYS A 34 -2.11 8.92 -2.81
N ARG A 35 -1.65 10.17 -2.89
CA ARG A 35 -2.51 11.35 -2.81
C ARG A 35 -3.34 11.58 -4.08
N LYS A 36 -2.99 10.94 -5.20
CA LYS A 36 -3.73 11.02 -6.47
C LYS A 36 -4.92 10.06 -6.53
N CYS A 37 -4.69 8.75 -6.31
CA CYS A 37 -5.74 7.74 -6.42
C CYS A 37 -6.34 7.31 -5.07
N GLY A 38 -5.67 7.60 -3.96
CA GLY A 38 -6.11 7.23 -2.61
C GLY A 38 -5.79 5.79 -2.21
N GLY A 39 -5.19 4.99 -3.09
CA GLY A 39 -4.71 3.63 -2.76
C GLY A 39 -3.52 3.64 -1.80
N VAL A 40 -3.25 2.49 -1.18
CA VAL A 40 -2.20 2.34 -0.17
C VAL A 40 -1.15 1.34 -0.63
N LEU A 41 0.11 1.74 -0.60
CA LEU A 41 1.27 0.87 -0.79
C LEU A 41 1.80 0.42 0.58
N VAL A 42 2.16 -0.84 0.70
CA VAL A 42 2.79 -1.45 1.88
C VAL A 42 4.15 -1.98 1.47
N ALA A 43 5.21 -1.35 1.95
CA ALA A 43 6.58 -1.79 1.71
C ALA A 43 7.10 -2.57 2.92
N SER A 44 7.46 -3.83 2.70
CA SER A 44 8.12 -4.69 3.69
C SER A 44 9.64 -4.42 3.66
N GLU A 45 10.30 -4.48 4.82
CA GLU A 45 11.76 -4.44 4.89
C GLU A 45 12.44 -5.61 4.15
N LYS A 46 11.71 -6.68 3.83
CA LYS A 46 12.21 -7.81 3.04
C LYS A 46 12.20 -7.54 1.52
N GLY A 47 11.74 -6.37 1.10
CA GLY A 47 11.68 -5.96 -0.31
C GLY A 47 10.35 -6.24 -1.02
N ASP A 48 9.37 -6.84 -0.33
CA ASP A 48 8.02 -7.01 -0.86
C ASP A 48 7.27 -5.67 -0.88
N LEU A 49 6.53 -5.43 -1.96
CA LEU A 49 5.65 -4.27 -2.10
C LEU A 49 4.22 -4.77 -2.35
N TYR A 50 3.28 -4.27 -1.55
CA TYR A 50 1.86 -4.57 -1.69
C TYR A 50 1.04 -3.32 -2.02
N TYR A 51 -0.02 -3.44 -2.83
CA TYR A 51 -0.93 -2.36 -3.18
C TYR A 51 -2.35 -2.74 -2.77
N ILE A 52 -3.01 -1.82 -2.09
CA ILE A 52 -4.38 -1.91 -1.63
C ILE A 52 -5.15 -0.83 -2.39
N PRO A 53 -6.05 -1.19 -3.32
CA PRO A 53 -6.81 -0.20 -4.07
C PRO A 53 -7.71 0.62 -3.13
N PRO A 54 -8.00 1.88 -3.48
CA PRO A 54 -8.95 2.68 -2.71
C PRO A 54 -10.30 1.96 -2.67
N ALA A 55 -10.98 2.02 -1.52
CA ALA A 55 -12.34 1.49 -1.42
C ALA A 55 -13.22 2.15 -2.49
N LYS A 56 -13.96 1.33 -3.25
CA LYS A 56 -15.04 1.87 -4.09
C LYS A 56 -16.01 2.58 -3.16
N ARG A 57 -16.28 3.86 -3.44
CA ARG A 57 -17.33 4.58 -2.73
C ARG A 57 -18.64 3.92 -3.14
N GLU A 58 -19.20 3.06 -2.29
CA GLU A 58 -20.62 2.72 -2.38
C GLU A 58 -21.36 4.04 -2.18
N GLY A 59 -21.98 4.54 -3.24
CA GLY A 59 -22.68 5.82 -3.24
C GLY A 59 -23.69 5.84 -2.11
N ARG A 60 -23.54 6.79 -1.19
CA ARG A 60 -24.56 7.10 -0.18
C ARG A 60 -25.56 8.09 -0.77
#